data_AF-A0A969HAU5-F1
#
_entry.id   AF-A0A969HAU5-F1
#
_cell.length_a   1.000
_cell.length_b   1.000
_cell.length_c   1.000
_cell.angle_alpha   90.00
_cell.angle_beta   90.00
_cell.angle_gamma   90.00
#
_symmetry.space_group_name_H-M   'P 1'
#
loop_
_entity.id
_entity.type
_entity.pdbx_description
1 polymer ?
#
loop_
_entity_poly.entity_id
_entity_poly.type
_entity_poly.pdbx_seq_one_letter_code
_entity_poly.pdbx_strand_id
1 'polypeptide(L)'
;MSDTTELETLQPDQVFDGGDLDCGSGLILLIREQMLKVPEGGLLEMRSREPTVADDLPPWCRMVGHDYLGKVETAHFARYFMRRGAGAKEDQRALEADKTRAKSYEWRLRTRSTGHLKSTVYCRNFSFEVGQPASFEEKDQYPSAVEYLLGALSASLTTGFATAAARAGLQVDDIEITVKGKLDNALVLLGLEEGNPAFSGIELKCFASTVDDEEQVRAAWQQAVQRSPIVATLQKAVDLSLKLAIV
;
A
#
# COMPACT_ATOMS: atom_id res chain seq x y z
N MET A 1 -29.74 12.61 -15.85
CA MET A 1 -28.85 13.00 -16.95
C MET A 1 -28.48 14.49 -16.92
N SER A 2 -28.96 15.29 -15.96
CA SER A 2 -28.60 16.72 -15.80
C SER A 2 -27.43 17.00 -14.84
N ASP A 3 -27.19 16.15 -13.83
CA ASP A 3 -26.18 16.44 -12.77
C ASP A 3 -24.72 16.33 -13.22
N THR A 4 -24.40 15.43 -14.15
CA THR A 4 -22.99 15.17 -14.53
C THR A 4 -22.37 16.37 -15.25
N THR A 5 -23.15 17.07 -16.08
CA THR A 5 -22.70 18.24 -16.83
C THR A 5 -22.37 19.43 -15.92
N GLU A 6 -23.07 19.59 -14.81
CA GLU A 6 -22.78 20.65 -13.83
C GLU A 6 -21.48 20.36 -13.07
N LEU A 7 -21.25 19.12 -12.66
CA LEU A 7 -20.03 18.71 -11.95
C LEU A 7 -18.75 18.91 -12.77
N GLU A 8 -18.80 18.68 -14.09
CA GLU A 8 -17.65 18.87 -14.97
C GLU A 8 -17.18 20.33 -15.08
N THR A 9 -18.08 21.28 -14.84
CA THR A 9 -17.79 22.72 -14.91
C THR A 9 -17.29 23.32 -13.59
N LEU A 10 -17.32 22.54 -12.50
CA LEU A 10 -16.87 23.00 -11.20
C LEU A 10 -15.37 23.27 -11.18
N GLN A 11 -14.97 24.40 -10.58
CA GLN A 11 -13.58 24.72 -10.30
C GLN A 11 -13.24 24.38 -8.85
N PRO A 12 -12.48 23.31 -8.59
CA PRO A 12 -12.08 22.94 -7.24
C PRO A 12 -11.01 23.89 -6.69
N ASP A 13 -11.12 24.24 -5.40
CA ASP A 13 -10.09 24.99 -4.68
C ASP A 13 -8.84 24.13 -4.42
N GLN A 14 -9.04 22.82 -4.24
CA GLN A 14 -7.97 21.84 -4.08
C GLN A 14 -8.29 20.55 -4.85
N VAL A 15 -7.23 19.94 -5.39
CA VAL A 15 -7.29 18.64 -6.07
C VAL A 15 -6.24 17.73 -5.48
N PHE A 16 -6.59 16.47 -5.23
CA PHE A 16 -5.59 15.43 -4.95
C PHE A 16 -6.01 14.07 -5.51
N ASP A 17 -5.02 13.20 -5.68
CA ASP A 17 -5.23 11.82 -6.11
C ASP A 17 -5.08 10.86 -4.93
N GLY A 18 -6.17 10.19 -4.56
CA GLY A 18 -6.21 9.14 -3.55
C GLY A 18 -5.58 7.83 -4.03
N GLY A 19 -5.52 7.62 -5.35
CA GLY A 19 -5.08 6.40 -6.00
C GLY A 19 -6.01 5.22 -5.70
N ASP A 20 -5.39 4.09 -5.36
CA ASP A 20 -6.05 2.81 -5.07
C ASP A 20 -6.30 2.59 -3.56
N LEU A 21 -6.22 3.65 -2.75
CA LEU A 21 -6.47 3.53 -1.31
C LEU A 21 -7.96 3.47 -1.02
N ASP A 22 -8.37 2.48 -0.22
CA ASP A 22 -9.68 2.49 0.41
C ASP A 22 -9.73 3.40 1.65
N CYS A 23 -10.94 3.70 2.12
CA CYS A 23 -11.19 4.56 3.28
C CYS A 23 -10.51 4.05 4.56
N GLY A 24 -10.44 2.74 4.78
CA GLY A 24 -9.81 2.11 5.94
C GLY A 24 -8.28 2.01 5.87
N SER A 25 -7.72 1.95 4.66
CA SER A 25 -6.28 1.82 4.39
C SER A 25 -5.54 3.16 4.31
N GLY A 26 -6.23 4.26 4.64
CA GLY A 26 -5.61 5.58 4.84
C GLY A 26 -6.16 6.69 3.95
N LEU A 27 -7.09 6.43 3.03
CA LEU A 27 -7.66 7.48 2.18
C LEU A 27 -8.34 8.58 3.02
N ILE A 28 -9.04 8.23 4.11
CA ILE A 28 -9.69 9.21 5.00
C ILE A 28 -8.69 10.20 5.60
N LEU A 29 -7.47 9.74 5.95
CA LEU A 29 -6.43 10.62 6.47
C LEU A 29 -6.03 11.67 5.42
N LEU A 30 -5.90 11.25 4.15
CA LEU A 30 -5.58 12.14 3.04
C LEU A 30 -6.73 13.11 2.77
N ILE A 31 -7.98 12.63 2.71
CA ILE A 31 -9.17 13.48 2.50
C ILE A 31 -9.21 14.56 3.58
N ARG A 32 -9.09 14.19 4.86
CA ARG A 32 -9.10 15.15 5.98
C ARG A 32 -7.99 16.18 5.87
N GLU A 33 -6.76 15.76 5.57
CA GLU A 33 -5.63 16.66 5.43
C GLU A 33 -5.82 17.65 4.27
N GLN A 34 -6.38 17.21 3.14
CA GLN A 34 -6.62 18.07 1.99
C GLN A 34 -7.83 18.97 2.21
N MET A 35 -8.88 18.49 2.86
CA MET A 35 -10.07 19.28 3.21
C MET A 35 -9.71 20.45 4.12
N LEU A 36 -8.76 20.29 5.04
CA LEU A 36 -8.29 21.40 5.89
C LEU A 36 -7.66 22.55 5.10
N LYS A 37 -7.13 22.29 3.91
CA LYS A 37 -6.52 23.28 3.00
C LYS A 37 -7.54 24.02 2.13
N VAL A 38 -8.78 23.53 2.07
CA VAL A 38 -9.90 24.13 1.31
C VAL A 38 -10.58 25.19 2.16
N PRO A 39 -10.93 26.39 1.66
CA PRO A 39 -11.70 27.36 2.45
C PRO A 39 -13.06 26.79 2.87
N GLU A 40 -13.66 27.31 3.95
CA GLU A 40 -15.03 26.92 4.34
C GLU A 40 -16.01 27.22 3.19
N GLY A 41 -16.88 26.27 2.85
CA GLY A 41 -17.75 26.34 1.69
C GLY A 41 -17.06 26.07 0.34
N GLY A 42 -15.73 25.94 0.33
CA GLY A 42 -14.91 25.62 -0.83
C GLY A 42 -15.03 24.17 -1.28
N LEU A 43 -14.46 23.88 -2.43
CA LEU A 43 -14.60 22.62 -3.16
C LEU A 43 -13.30 21.82 -3.19
N LEU A 44 -13.39 20.55 -2.80
CA LEU A 44 -12.33 19.54 -2.96
C LEU A 44 -12.69 18.58 -4.10
N GLU A 45 -11.78 18.40 -5.05
CA GLU A 45 -11.80 17.27 -5.98
C GLU A 45 -10.84 16.19 -5.47
N MET A 46 -11.35 14.97 -5.32
CA MET A 46 -10.55 13.78 -5.09
C MET A 46 -10.66 12.83 -6.27
N ARG A 47 -9.53 12.37 -6.79
CA ARG A 47 -9.48 11.29 -7.79
C ARG A 47 -9.25 9.96 -7.10
N SER A 48 -9.94 8.92 -7.53
CA SER A 48 -9.71 7.57 -7.00
C SER A 48 -10.03 6.50 -8.03
N ARG A 49 -9.26 5.41 -7.96
CA ARG A 49 -9.43 4.18 -8.73
C ARG A 49 -10.03 3.05 -7.90
N GLU A 50 -10.17 3.27 -6.60
CA GLU A 50 -10.72 2.30 -5.66
C GLU A 50 -12.26 2.31 -5.71
N PRO A 51 -12.90 1.20 -6.15
CA PRO A 51 -14.35 1.16 -6.36
C PRO A 51 -15.17 1.41 -5.09
N THR A 52 -14.69 0.94 -3.93
CA THR A 52 -15.42 1.04 -2.65
C THR A 52 -15.63 2.48 -2.18
N VAL A 53 -14.84 3.44 -2.69
CA VAL A 53 -15.00 4.87 -2.40
C VAL A 53 -16.39 5.40 -2.76
N ALA A 54 -17.02 4.86 -3.81
CA ALA A 54 -18.35 5.29 -4.22
C ALA A 54 -19.42 5.01 -3.15
N ASP A 55 -19.24 3.95 -2.37
CA ASP A 55 -20.18 3.54 -1.31
C ASP A 55 -19.84 4.20 0.03
N ASP A 56 -18.55 4.37 0.33
CA ASP A 56 -18.06 4.86 1.62
C ASP A 56 -18.02 6.39 1.75
N LEU A 57 -17.73 7.10 0.66
CA LEU A 57 -17.49 8.55 0.71
C LEU A 57 -18.78 9.35 1.04
N PRO A 58 -19.94 9.12 0.39
CA PRO A 58 -21.15 9.88 0.68
C PRO A 58 -21.64 9.78 2.15
N PRO A 59 -21.72 8.60 2.80
CA PRO A 59 -22.06 8.53 4.21
C PRO A 59 -21.00 9.16 5.10
N TRP A 60 -19.71 9.03 4.77
CA TRP A 60 -18.65 9.69 5.52
C TRP A 60 -18.79 11.22 5.50
N CYS A 61 -19.00 11.84 4.33
CA CYS A 61 -19.21 13.28 4.20
C CYS A 61 -20.36 13.77 5.09
N ARG A 62 -21.51 13.09 5.05
CA ARG A 62 -22.67 13.43 5.90
C ARG A 62 -22.35 13.34 7.39
N MET A 63 -21.61 12.30 7.80
CA MET A 63 -21.24 12.08 9.20
C MET A 63 -20.31 13.17 9.75
N VAL A 64 -19.42 13.71 8.91
CA VAL A 64 -18.43 14.73 9.32
C VAL A 64 -18.84 16.16 8.97
N GLY A 65 -20.05 16.35 8.42
CA GLY A 65 -20.56 17.68 8.07
C GLY A 65 -19.94 18.29 6.80
N HIS A 66 -19.64 17.47 5.80
CA HIS A 66 -19.30 17.93 4.45
C HIS A 66 -20.40 17.55 3.47
N ASP A 67 -20.55 18.32 2.39
CA ASP A 67 -21.54 18.01 1.37
C ASP A 67 -20.88 17.22 0.24
N TYR A 68 -21.36 16.01 0.00
CA TYR A 68 -20.98 15.25 -1.19
C TYR A 68 -21.80 15.77 -2.38
N LEU A 69 -21.13 16.27 -3.41
CA LEU A 69 -21.79 16.88 -4.59
C LEU A 69 -22.00 15.87 -5.72
N GLY A 70 -21.23 14.78 -5.75
CA GLY A 70 -21.34 13.74 -6.76
C GLY A 70 -20.00 13.24 -7.27
N LYS A 71 -20.06 12.40 -8.31
CA LYS A 71 -18.89 11.90 -9.03
C LYS A 71 -19.04 12.02 -10.54
N VAL A 72 -17.90 12.14 -11.21
CA VAL A 72 -17.76 12.01 -12.67
C VAL A 72 -16.85 10.83 -12.94
N GLU A 73 -17.33 9.86 -13.73
CA GLU A 73 -16.52 8.72 -14.15
C GLU A 73 -15.70 9.08 -15.39
N THR A 74 -14.43 8.65 -15.41
CA THR A 74 -13.55 8.74 -16.57
C THR A 74 -13.13 7.34 -16.99
N ALA A 75 -12.38 7.22 -18.09
CA ALA A 75 -11.86 5.94 -18.54
C ALA A 75 -10.89 5.28 -17.53
N HIS A 76 -10.25 6.05 -16.65
CA HIS A 76 -9.15 5.56 -15.80
C HIS A 76 -9.39 5.73 -14.30
N PHE A 77 -10.24 6.67 -13.88
CA PHE A 77 -10.53 6.95 -12.48
C PHE A 77 -11.88 7.67 -12.32
N ALA A 78 -12.42 7.69 -11.10
CA ALA A 78 -13.55 8.53 -10.75
C ALA A 78 -13.08 9.83 -10.08
N ARG A 79 -13.71 10.96 -10.44
CA ARG A 79 -13.56 12.26 -9.78
C ARG A 79 -14.71 12.44 -8.79
N TYR A 80 -14.40 12.67 -7.53
CA TYR A 80 -15.36 12.90 -6.46
C TYR A 80 -15.31 14.35 -6.00
N PHE A 81 -16.46 14.99 -5.88
CA PHE A 81 -16.56 16.41 -5.52
C PHE A 81 -17.22 16.55 -4.15
N MET A 82 -16.56 17.29 -3.26
CA MET A 82 -17.01 17.51 -1.89
C MET A 82 -16.91 18.99 -1.53
N ARG A 83 -17.97 19.58 -0.98
CA ARG A 83 -17.94 20.91 -0.39
C ARG A 83 -17.57 20.83 1.07
N ARG A 84 -16.59 21.63 1.48
CA ARG A 84 -16.21 21.76 2.88
C ARG A 84 -17.34 22.44 3.66
N GLY A 85 -17.88 21.77 4.68
CA GLY A 85 -18.83 22.39 5.60
C GLY A 85 -18.18 23.16 6.74
N ALA A 86 -19.02 23.71 7.63
CA ALA A 86 -18.61 24.49 8.78
C ALA A 86 -18.11 23.58 9.92
N GLY A 87 -16.80 23.35 10.00
CA GLY A 87 -16.27 22.35 10.94
C GLY A 87 -14.77 22.31 11.15
N ALA A 88 -14.01 23.35 10.77
CA ALA A 88 -12.54 23.27 10.71
C ALA A 88 -11.84 22.77 11.99
N LYS A 89 -12.34 23.15 13.16
CA LYS A 89 -11.78 22.70 14.46
C LYS A 89 -12.07 21.21 14.72
N GLU A 90 -13.25 20.74 14.31
CA GLU A 90 -13.64 19.35 14.46
C GLU A 90 -12.89 18.45 13.46
N ASP A 91 -12.73 18.90 12.22
CA ASP A 91 -11.91 18.23 11.20
C ASP A 91 -10.46 18.06 11.68
N GLN A 92 -9.88 19.12 12.24
CA GLN A 92 -8.51 19.08 12.76
C GLN A 92 -8.40 18.11 13.95
N ARG A 93 -9.35 18.14 14.88
CA ARG A 93 -9.38 17.23 16.03
C ARG A 93 -9.52 15.77 15.56
N ALA A 94 -10.40 15.51 14.60
CA ALA A 94 -10.62 14.19 14.04
C ALA A 94 -9.36 13.70 13.30
N LEU A 95 -8.70 14.54 12.49
CA LEU A 95 -7.46 14.19 11.82
C LEU A 95 -6.36 13.82 12.83
N GLU A 96 -6.17 14.59 13.89
CA GLU A 96 -5.17 14.28 14.91
C GLU A 96 -5.51 13.01 15.70
N ALA A 97 -6.79 12.76 15.97
CA ALA A 97 -7.24 11.50 16.56
C ALA A 97 -6.95 10.31 15.63
N ASP A 98 -7.25 10.45 14.34
CA ASP A 98 -7.02 9.41 13.32
C ASP A 98 -5.52 9.13 13.16
N LYS A 99 -4.67 10.17 13.10
CA LYS A 99 -3.20 10.05 13.11
C LYS A 99 -2.70 9.34 14.37
N THR A 100 -3.27 9.67 15.53
CA THR A 100 -2.89 9.02 16.80
C THR A 100 -3.22 7.53 16.76
N ARG A 101 -4.44 7.16 16.33
CA ARG A 101 -4.85 5.75 16.18
C ARG A 101 -3.96 5.00 15.18
N ALA A 102 -3.60 5.63 14.06
CA ALA A 102 -2.72 5.04 13.06
C ALA A 102 -1.30 4.79 13.61
N LYS A 103 -0.74 5.76 14.36
CA LYS A 103 0.59 5.63 14.99
C LYS A 103 0.64 4.55 16.07
N SER A 104 -0.46 4.33 16.78
CA SER A 104 -0.57 3.29 17.81
C SER A 104 -1.18 1.99 17.28
N TYR A 105 -1.34 1.84 15.96
CA TYR A 105 -1.95 0.64 15.40
C TYR A 105 -1.00 -0.55 15.53
N GLU A 106 -1.52 -1.67 16.00
CA GLU A 106 -0.78 -2.92 16.15
C GLU A 106 -1.42 -3.99 15.27
N TRP A 107 -0.64 -4.52 14.33
CA TRP A 107 -1.01 -5.72 13.59
C TRP A 107 -0.94 -6.94 14.52
N ARG A 108 -2.06 -7.64 14.67
CA ARG A 108 -2.15 -8.84 15.52
C ARG A 108 -2.43 -10.06 14.67
N LEU A 109 -1.61 -11.09 14.91
CA LEU A 109 -1.72 -12.39 14.27
C LEU A 109 -1.73 -13.46 15.34
N ARG A 110 -2.46 -14.55 15.09
CA ARG A 110 -2.41 -15.75 15.90
C ARG A 110 -1.92 -16.89 15.02
N THR A 111 -0.97 -17.67 15.52
CA THR A 111 -0.46 -18.84 14.81
C THR A 111 -0.71 -20.09 15.62
N ARG A 112 -1.08 -21.18 14.94
CA ARG A 112 -1.25 -22.49 15.57
C ARG A 112 -0.47 -23.52 14.76
N SER A 113 0.27 -24.39 15.44
CA SER A 113 0.79 -25.61 14.81
C SER A 113 -0.38 -26.55 14.51
N THR A 114 -0.58 -26.88 13.23
CA THR A 114 -1.78 -27.59 12.73
C THR A 114 -1.44 -28.89 12.01
N GLY A 115 -0.19 -29.34 12.06
CA GLY A 115 0.23 -30.63 11.50
C GLY A 115 1.74 -30.80 11.44
N HIS A 116 2.17 -31.85 10.76
CA HIS A 116 3.58 -32.12 10.51
C HIS A 116 4.19 -31.01 9.63
N LEU A 117 5.22 -30.33 10.13
CA LEU A 117 5.95 -29.25 9.45
C LEU A 117 5.04 -28.13 8.89
N LYS A 118 3.93 -27.83 9.57
CA LYS A 118 3.03 -26.75 9.17
C LYS A 118 2.41 -25.99 10.34
N SER A 119 2.14 -24.72 10.09
CA SER A 119 1.38 -23.84 10.96
C SER A 119 0.32 -23.07 10.17
N THR A 120 -0.86 -22.89 10.76
CA THR A 120 -1.88 -21.98 10.23
C THR A 120 -1.76 -20.64 10.93
N VAL A 121 -1.61 -19.57 10.15
CA VAL A 121 -1.60 -18.17 10.62
C VAL A 121 -2.98 -17.56 10.38
N TYR A 122 -3.52 -16.89 11.40
CA TYR A 122 -4.80 -16.19 11.36
C TYR A 122 -4.57 -14.69 11.56
N CYS A 123 -5.11 -13.85 10.67
CA CYS A 123 -5.06 -12.40 10.78
C CYS A 123 -6.32 -11.75 10.18
N ARG A 124 -6.95 -10.85 10.93
CA ARG A 124 -8.26 -10.25 10.55
C ARG A 124 -9.26 -11.35 10.12
N ASN A 125 -9.73 -11.29 8.88
CA ASN A 125 -10.63 -12.23 8.22
C ASN A 125 -9.91 -13.22 7.28
N PHE A 126 -8.59 -13.36 7.41
CA PHE A 126 -7.75 -14.22 6.58
C PHE A 126 -7.09 -15.34 7.39
N SER A 127 -6.79 -16.44 6.71
CA SER A 127 -5.90 -17.49 7.19
C SER A 127 -5.03 -18.02 6.06
N PHE A 128 -3.79 -18.39 6.37
CA PHE A 128 -2.87 -19.01 5.41
C PHE A 128 -1.97 -20.04 6.10
N GLU A 129 -1.46 -20.99 5.32
CA GLU A 129 -0.59 -22.07 5.80
C GLU A 129 0.88 -21.69 5.56
N VAL A 130 1.71 -21.87 6.58
CA VAL A 130 3.16 -21.70 6.51
C VAL A 130 3.81 -23.04 6.81
N GLY A 131 4.73 -23.47 5.94
CA GLY A 131 5.50 -24.68 6.09
C GLY A 131 6.60 -24.55 7.16
N GLN A 132 7.64 -25.35 7.00
CA GLN A 132 8.84 -25.30 7.84
C GLN A 132 9.57 -23.94 7.77
N PRO A 133 10.45 -23.62 8.74
CA PRO A 133 11.12 -22.31 8.76
C PRO A 133 11.95 -22.02 7.51
N ALA A 134 12.74 -23.00 7.05
CA ALA A 134 13.41 -23.00 5.76
C ALA A 134 13.29 -24.40 5.15
N SER A 135 13.16 -24.47 3.82
CA SER A 135 13.20 -25.71 3.07
C SER A 135 14.31 -25.67 2.02
N PHE A 136 14.87 -26.84 1.73
CA PHE A 136 15.85 -27.06 0.65
C PHE A 136 15.31 -27.99 -0.42
N GLU A 137 14.04 -28.38 -0.33
CA GLU A 137 13.38 -29.22 -1.31
C GLU A 137 12.88 -28.37 -2.48
N GLU A 138 12.88 -28.96 -3.68
CA GLU A 138 12.27 -28.32 -4.85
C GLU A 138 10.74 -28.29 -4.74
N LYS A 139 10.15 -29.21 -3.97
CA LYS A 139 8.70 -29.39 -3.88
C LYS A 139 8.24 -29.66 -2.46
N ASP A 140 7.69 -28.62 -1.82
CA ASP A 140 6.93 -28.72 -0.59
C ASP A 140 5.42 -28.60 -0.81
N GLN A 141 4.64 -29.01 0.20
CA GLN A 141 3.19 -28.77 0.21
C GLN A 141 2.85 -27.30 0.50
N TYR A 142 3.68 -26.60 1.29
CA TYR A 142 3.46 -25.23 1.73
C TYR A 142 4.77 -24.44 1.65
N PRO A 143 4.74 -23.15 1.28
CA PRO A 143 5.94 -22.32 1.29
C PRO A 143 6.53 -22.23 2.70
N SER A 144 7.85 -22.19 2.78
CA SER A 144 8.59 -22.00 4.02
C SER A 144 8.46 -20.57 4.56
N ALA A 145 8.78 -20.38 5.84
CA ALA A 145 8.68 -19.07 6.48
C ALA A 145 9.63 -18.04 5.85
N VAL A 146 10.84 -18.46 5.42
CA VAL A 146 11.78 -17.60 4.69
C VAL A 146 11.23 -17.15 3.34
N GLU A 147 10.53 -18.02 2.61
CA GLU A 147 9.90 -17.66 1.34
C GLU A 147 8.73 -16.69 1.55
N TYR A 148 7.93 -16.89 2.61
CA TYR A 148 6.89 -15.92 2.99
C TYR A 148 7.46 -14.53 3.29
N LEU A 149 8.62 -14.44 3.95
CA LEU A 149 9.28 -13.16 4.20
C LEU A 149 9.72 -12.47 2.91
N LEU A 150 10.39 -13.19 2.00
CA LEU A 150 10.83 -12.66 0.70
C LEU A 150 9.64 -12.32 -0.21
N GLY A 151 8.59 -13.14 -0.17
CA GLY A 151 7.32 -12.93 -0.84
C GLY A 151 6.60 -11.67 -0.35
N ALA A 152 6.59 -11.44 0.97
CA ALA A 152 6.01 -10.23 1.55
C ALA A 152 6.79 -8.96 1.14
N LEU A 153 8.13 -9.02 1.13
CA LEU A 153 8.98 -7.92 0.66
C LEU A 153 8.70 -7.60 -0.81
N SER A 154 8.72 -8.61 -1.68
CA SER A 154 8.47 -8.45 -3.12
C SER A 154 7.07 -7.93 -3.39
N ALA A 155 6.02 -8.54 -2.81
CA ALA A 155 4.65 -8.07 -2.96
C ALA A 155 4.45 -6.63 -2.46
N SER A 156 5.08 -6.25 -1.33
CA SER A 156 5.02 -4.88 -0.83
C SER A 156 5.62 -3.87 -1.82
N LEU A 157 6.72 -4.23 -2.49
CA LEU A 157 7.36 -3.34 -3.45
C LEU A 157 6.64 -3.30 -4.80
N THR A 158 6.14 -4.43 -5.32
CA THR A 158 5.34 -4.46 -6.55
C THR A 158 4.11 -3.57 -6.40
N THR A 159 3.31 -3.77 -5.35
CA THR A 159 2.10 -2.98 -5.10
C THR A 159 2.45 -1.51 -4.83
N GLY A 160 3.49 -1.26 -4.03
CA GLY A 160 3.94 0.10 -3.73
C GLY A 160 4.39 0.87 -4.97
N PHE A 161 5.11 0.19 -5.88
CA PHE A 161 5.58 0.78 -7.13
C PHE A 161 4.45 1.03 -8.11
N ALA A 162 3.55 0.06 -8.31
CA ALA A 162 2.35 0.25 -9.12
C ALA A 162 1.52 1.46 -8.64
N THR A 163 1.33 1.56 -7.31
CA THR A 163 0.61 2.69 -6.69
C THR A 163 1.32 4.02 -6.92
N ALA A 164 2.64 4.06 -6.78
CA ALA A 164 3.44 5.27 -6.99
C ALA A 164 3.44 5.71 -8.46
N ALA A 165 3.59 4.76 -9.39
CA ALA A 165 3.56 5.01 -10.82
C ALA A 165 2.22 5.60 -11.25
N ALA A 166 1.12 4.98 -10.83
CA ALA A 166 -0.20 5.45 -11.21
C ALA A 166 -0.56 6.81 -10.59
N ARG A 167 -0.06 7.13 -9.38
CA ARG A 167 -0.17 8.49 -8.79
C ARG A 167 0.64 9.54 -9.53
N ALA A 168 1.74 9.15 -10.16
CA ALA A 168 2.52 10.01 -11.03
C ALA A 168 1.91 10.14 -12.44
N GLY A 169 0.79 9.45 -12.71
CA GLY A 169 0.18 9.41 -14.04
C GLY A 169 0.95 8.56 -15.05
N LEU A 170 1.82 7.66 -14.57
CA LEU A 170 2.62 6.77 -15.41
C LEU A 170 1.86 5.48 -15.72
N GLN A 171 1.89 5.08 -16.98
CA GLN A 171 1.40 3.80 -17.47
C GLN A 171 2.55 2.80 -17.49
N VAL A 172 2.59 1.94 -16.46
CA VAL A 172 3.47 0.78 -16.41
C VAL A 172 2.65 -0.45 -16.76
N ASP A 173 2.96 -1.07 -17.90
CA ASP A 173 2.16 -2.16 -18.47
C ASP A 173 2.38 -3.48 -17.73
N ASP A 174 3.60 -3.71 -17.24
CA ASP A 174 3.95 -4.91 -16.48
C ASP A 174 5.00 -4.62 -15.40
N ILE A 175 4.87 -5.29 -14.25
CA ILE A 175 5.81 -5.20 -13.13
C ILE A 175 6.08 -6.61 -12.61
N GLU A 176 7.31 -7.08 -12.80
CA GLU A 176 7.77 -8.37 -12.28
C GLU A 176 8.93 -8.16 -11.30
N ILE A 177 8.92 -8.88 -10.18
CA ILE A 177 10.02 -8.88 -9.22
C ILE A 177 10.58 -10.29 -9.08
N THR A 178 11.91 -10.37 -9.22
CA THR A 178 12.68 -11.54 -8.78
C THR A 178 13.38 -11.21 -7.47
N VAL A 179 13.37 -12.16 -6.52
CA VAL A 179 14.00 -12.00 -5.21
C VAL A 179 14.83 -13.23 -4.88
N LYS A 180 16.03 -13.01 -4.35
CA LYS A 180 16.95 -14.03 -3.85
C LYS A 180 17.36 -13.66 -2.44
N GLY A 181 17.27 -14.60 -1.51
CA GLY A 181 17.76 -14.42 -0.15
C GLY A 181 18.77 -15.51 0.19
N LYS A 182 19.86 -15.14 0.86
CA LYS A 182 20.87 -16.08 1.34
C LYS A 182 20.97 -16.01 2.85
N LEU A 183 20.80 -17.13 3.55
CA LEU A 183 21.12 -17.26 4.97
C LEU A 183 22.63 -17.33 5.15
N ASP A 184 23.13 -16.75 6.25
CA ASP A 184 24.54 -16.82 6.63
C ASP A 184 24.95 -18.28 6.92
N ASN A 185 24.24 -18.94 7.85
CA ASN A 185 24.34 -20.37 8.07
C ASN A 185 22.97 -21.02 8.31
N ALA A 186 22.48 -21.76 7.30
CA ALA A 186 21.19 -22.44 7.38
C ALA A 186 21.21 -23.70 8.27
N LEU A 187 22.39 -24.26 8.58
CA LEU A 187 22.52 -25.47 9.40
C LEU A 187 22.27 -25.20 10.89
N VAL A 188 22.37 -23.94 11.33
CA VAL A 188 22.02 -23.51 12.69
C VAL A 188 20.54 -23.81 12.99
N LEU A 189 19.65 -23.66 12.00
CA LEU A 189 18.23 -24.01 12.15
C LEU A 189 18.03 -25.49 12.51
N LEU A 190 18.90 -26.37 12.01
CA LEU A 190 18.85 -27.80 12.25
C LEU A 190 19.60 -28.22 13.52
N GLY A 191 20.27 -27.28 14.20
CA GLY A 191 21.12 -27.54 15.35
C GLY A 191 22.38 -28.34 15.02
N LEU A 192 22.81 -28.36 13.75
CA LEU A 192 23.99 -29.09 13.30
C LEU A 192 25.28 -28.28 13.47
N GLU A 193 25.18 -26.95 13.48
CA GLU A 193 26.29 -26.01 13.67
C GLU A 193 25.88 -24.85 14.58
N GLU A 194 26.86 -24.21 15.21
CA GLU A 194 26.69 -22.90 15.87
C GLU A 194 26.96 -21.77 14.86
N GLY A 195 26.35 -20.60 15.08
CA GLY A 195 26.58 -19.43 14.23
C GLY A 195 25.36 -18.54 14.07
N ASN A 196 25.32 -17.77 12.99
CA ASN A 196 24.25 -16.82 12.70
C ASN A 196 23.22 -17.43 11.72
N PRO A 197 21.94 -17.62 12.13
CA PRO A 197 20.90 -18.13 11.25
C PRO A 197 20.25 -17.04 10.38
N ALA A 198 20.64 -15.77 10.52
CA ALA A 198 20.01 -14.67 9.80
C ALA A 198 20.34 -14.65 8.30
N PHE A 199 19.60 -13.85 7.53
CA PHE A 199 20.00 -13.53 6.17
C PHE A 199 21.33 -12.76 6.15
N SER A 200 22.26 -13.20 5.32
CA SER A 200 23.50 -12.48 4.99
C SER A 200 23.25 -11.42 3.91
N GLY A 201 22.33 -11.69 2.98
CA GLY A 201 21.98 -10.76 1.91
C GLY A 201 20.65 -11.09 1.25
N ILE A 202 19.97 -10.06 0.75
CA ILE A 202 18.78 -10.16 -0.09
C ILE A 202 19.01 -9.33 -1.35
N GLU A 203 18.89 -9.94 -2.52
CA GLU A 203 18.92 -9.27 -3.82
C GLU A 203 17.53 -9.31 -4.44
N LEU A 204 17.02 -8.15 -4.82
CA LEU A 204 15.75 -7.97 -5.48
C LEU A 204 15.94 -7.18 -6.78
N LYS A 205 15.40 -7.71 -7.87
CA LYS A 205 15.39 -7.03 -9.17
C LYS A 205 13.95 -6.90 -9.66
N CYS A 206 13.51 -5.65 -9.79
CA CYS A 206 12.25 -5.26 -10.39
C CYS A 206 12.45 -5.01 -11.89
N PHE A 207 11.55 -5.55 -12.70
CA PHE A 207 11.44 -5.34 -14.14
C PHE A 207 10.13 -4.60 -14.39
N ALA A 208 10.21 -3.50 -15.13
CA ALA A 208 9.06 -2.66 -15.45
C ALA A 208 8.99 -2.41 -16.95
N SER A 209 7.87 -2.76 -17.57
CA SER A 209 7.63 -2.50 -18.99
C SER A 209 6.82 -1.22 -19.15
N THR A 210 7.35 -0.22 -19.86
CA THR A 210 6.67 1.06 -20.07
C THR A 210 7.29 1.86 -21.22
N VAL A 211 6.48 2.71 -21.86
CA VAL A 211 6.92 3.69 -22.85
C VAL A 211 7.06 5.10 -22.28
N ASP A 212 6.70 5.28 -21.00
CA ASP A 212 6.80 6.57 -20.32
C ASP A 212 8.24 6.92 -19.94
N ASP A 213 8.43 8.15 -19.49
CA ASP A 213 9.72 8.71 -19.13
C ASP A 213 10.43 7.89 -18.02
N GLU A 214 11.62 7.36 -18.35
CA GLU A 214 12.40 6.53 -17.44
C GLU A 214 12.76 7.23 -16.12
N GLU A 215 12.99 8.54 -16.14
CA GLU A 215 13.37 9.28 -14.94
C GLU A 215 12.21 9.33 -13.96
N GLN A 216 10.99 9.61 -14.45
CA GLN A 216 9.78 9.58 -13.64
C GLN A 216 9.46 8.18 -13.11
N VAL A 217 9.66 7.14 -13.91
CA VAL A 217 9.48 5.74 -13.50
C VAL A 217 10.47 5.36 -12.40
N ARG A 218 11.74 5.74 -12.55
CA ARG A 218 12.76 5.55 -11.50
C ARG A 218 12.41 6.32 -10.24
N ALA A 219 11.89 7.54 -10.35
CA ALA A 219 11.46 8.33 -9.20
C ALA A 219 10.29 7.65 -8.46
N ALA A 220 9.30 7.11 -9.18
CA ALA A 220 8.20 6.34 -8.60
C ALA A 220 8.69 5.08 -7.86
N TRP A 221 9.65 4.35 -8.44
CA TRP A 221 10.29 3.22 -7.77
C TRP A 221 11.00 3.63 -6.48
N GLN A 222 11.79 4.71 -6.51
CA GLN A 222 12.48 5.21 -5.31
C GLN A 222 11.49 5.62 -4.22
N GLN A 223 10.36 6.23 -4.57
CA GLN A 223 9.32 6.55 -3.60
C GLN A 223 8.72 5.28 -2.96
N ALA A 224 8.47 4.23 -3.74
CA ALA A 224 7.96 2.96 -3.22
C ALA A 224 8.95 2.31 -2.25
N VAL A 225 10.24 2.29 -2.61
CA VAL A 225 11.33 1.78 -1.76
C VAL A 225 11.42 2.56 -0.45
N GLN A 226 11.45 3.90 -0.50
CA GLN A 226 11.60 4.75 0.68
C GLN A 226 10.41 4.67 1.65
N ARG A 227 9.20 4.44 1.13
CA ARG A 227 7.98 4.38 1.94
C ARG A 227 7.66 2.96 2.45
N SER A 228 8.37 1.94 1.99
CA SER A 228 8.10 0.55 2.38
C SER A 228 8.55 0.28 3.82
N PRO A 229 7.63 -0.10 4.73
CA PRO A 229 8.00 -0.47 6.10
C PRO A 229 8.85 -1.75 6.13
N ILE A 230 8.68 -2.65 5.15
CA ILE A 230 9.44 -3.91 5.07
C ILE A 230 10.88 -3.62 4.68
N VAL A 231 11.11 -2.81 3.63
CA VAL A 231 12.47 -2.35 3.27
C VAL A 231 13.11 -1.61 4.44
N ALA A 232 12.39 -0.65 5.03
CA ALA A 232 12.91 0.15 6.13
C ALA A 232 13.30 -0.68 7.36
N THR A 233 12.63 -1.82 7.56
CA THR A 233 12.94 -2.79 8.62
C THR A 233 14.14 -3.66 8.25
N LEU A 234 14.09 -4.31 7.09
CA LEU A 234 15.10 -5.28 6.68
C LEU A 234 16.46 -4.62 6.46
N GLN A 235 16.54 -3.44 5.85
CA GLN A 235 17.80 -2.74 5.59
C GLN A 235 18.63 -2.44 6.85
N LYS A 236 18.03 -2.50 8.04
CA LYS A 236 18.73 -2.33 9.32
C LYS A 236 19.49 -3.60 9.75
N ALA A 237 19.13 -4.75 9.20
CA ALA A 237 19.58 -6.06 9.66
C ALA A 237 20.24 -6.91 8.56
N VAL A 238 19.98 -6.64 7.28
CA VAL A 238 20.51 -7.40 6.14
C VAL A 238 21.07 -6.48 5.07
N ASP A 239 22.11 -6.93 4.36
CA ASP A 239 22.54 -6.29 3.12
C ASP A 239 21.45 -6.45 2.05
N LEU A 240 20.81 -5.34 1.69
CA LEU A 240 19.64 -5.32 0.83
C LEU A 240 19.96 -4.62 -0.49
N SER A 241 20.05 -5.37 -1.57
CA SER A 241 20.29 -4.85 -2.92
C SER A 241 18.97 -4.78 -3.71
N LEU A 242 18.53 -3.57 -4.02
CA LEU A 242 17.29 -3.32 -4.76
C LEU A 242 17.61 -2.66 -6.11
N LYS A 243 17.25 -3.33 -7.21
CA LYS A 243 17.53 -2.86 -8.59
C LYS A 243 16.24 -2.73 -9.39
N LEU A 244 16.18 -1.72 -10.25
CA LEU A 244 15.12 -1.54 -11.24
C LEU A 244 15.72 -1.64 -12.65
N ALA A 245 15.15 -2.50 -13.48
CA ALA A 245 15.36 -2.57 -14.91
C ALA A 245 14.07 -2.13 -15.62
N ILE A 246 14.17 -1.11 -16.47
CA ILE A 246 13.07 -0.71 -17.35
C ILE A 246 13.33 -1.44 -18.68
N VAL A 247 12.29 -2.08 -19.22
CA VAL A 247 12.35 -2.96 -20.39
C VAL A 247 11.42 -2.44 -21.47
#